data_AF-A0A653QYR1-F1
#
_entry.id   AF-A0A653QYR1-F1
#
_cell.length_a   1.000
_cell.length_b   1.000
_cell.length_c   1.000
_cell.angle_alpha   90.00
_cell.angle_beta   90.00
_cell.angle_gamma   90.00
#
_symmetry.space_group_name_H-M   'P 1'
#
loop_
_entity.id
_entity.type
_entity.pdbx_description
1 polymer ?
#
loop_
_entity_poly.entity_id
_entity_poly.type
_entity_poly.pdbx_seq_one_letter_code
_entity_poly.pdbx_strand_id
1 'polypeptide(L)'
;MFADTDPLYRGVQIPRRFWKVAAWSNDGALAASGYLLDQSAQLDDLDLDRSSAIDDTHEAAAVPSLGPFRTFQLPILDLANLTGLDFGALASADVLEPAPATVRPDTDTWIELSDPSDLRF
;
A
#
# COMPACT_ATOMS: atom_id res chain seq x y z
N MET A 1 -4.99 -1.35 -3.22
CA MET A 1 -5.56 -0.38 -4.17
C MET A 1 -5.36 -0.93 -5.56
N PHE A 2 -6.34 -0.78 -6.44
CA PHE A 2 -6.23 -1.22 -7.82
C PHE A 2 -5.65 -0.09 -8.68
N ALA A 3 -4.76 -0.42 -9.61
CA ALA A 3 -4.25 0.44 -10.66
C ALA A 3 -4.53 -0.20 -12.02
N ASP A 4 -4.68 0.61 -13.07
CA ASP A 4 -4.93 0.10 -14.43
C ASP A 4 -3.82 -0.84 -14.94
N THR A 5 -2.62 -0.72 -14.37
CA THR A 5 -1.45 -1.53 -14.70
C THR A 5 -1.29 -2.76 -13.79
N ASP A 6 -2.21 -3.02 -12.87
CA ASP A 6 -2.14 -4.22 -12.03
C ASP A 6 -2.33 -5.49 -12.89
N PRO A 7 -1.52 -6.52 -12.66
CA PRO A 7 -1.53 -7.74 -13.47
C PRO A 7 -2.79 -8.57 -13.21
N LEU A 8 -3.17 -9.36 -14.21
CA LEU A 8 -4.17 -10.40 -14.06
C LEU A 8 -3.52 -11.67 -13.50
N TYR A 9 -4.16 -12.28 -12.52
CA TYR A 9 -3.86 -13.61 -12.03
C TYR A 9 -5.14 -14.43 -12.07
N ARG A 10 -5.16 -15.48 -12.90
CA ARG A 10 -6.33 -16.36 -13.10
C ARG A 10 -7.61 -15.58 -13.44
N GLY A 11 -7.48 -14.57 -14.30
CA GLY A 11 -8.60 -13.74 -14.78
C GLY A 11 -9.06 -12.65 -13.80
N VAL A 12 -8.39 -12.47 -12.67
CA VAL A 12 -8.70 -11.42 -11.69
C VAL A 12 -7.51 -10.48 -11.54
N GLN A 13 -7.74 -9.18 -11.50
CA GLN A 13 -6.69 -8.20 -11.26
C GLN A 13 -6.17 -8.33 -9.82
N ILE A 14 -4.85 -8.35 -9.64
CA ILE A 14 -4.21 -8.44 -8.32
C ILE A 14 -3.48 -7.13 -8.02
N PRO A 15 -3.87 -6.42 -6.94
CA PRO A 15 -3.19 -5.21 -6.50
C PRO A 15 -1.69 -5.38 -6.29
N ARG A 16 -0.89 -4.45 -6.83
CA ARG A 16 0.55 -4.28 -6.49
C ARG A 16 0.79 -3.45 -5.23
N ARG A 17 -0.24 -2.78 -4.73
CA ARG A 17 -0.14 -1.89 -3.57
C ARG A 17 -1.27 -2.13 -2.59
N PHE A 18 -0.93 -2.19 -1.31
CA PHE A 18 -1.88 -2.33 -0.21
C PHE A 18 -1.74 -1.14 0.72
N TRP A 19 -2.81 -0.79 1.44
CA TRP A 19 -2.75 0.31 2.38
C TRP A 19 -3.46 -0.04 3.67
N LYS A 20 -3.10 0.67 4.73
CA LYS A 20 -3.72 0.56 6.05
C LYS A 20 -3.77 1.95 6.68
N VAL A 21 -4.89 2.28 7.32
CA VAL A 21 -4.97 3.39 8.26
C VAL A 21 -5.17 2.80 9.64
N ALA A 22 -4.31 3.17 10.59
CA ALA A 22 -4.49 2.84 12.00
C ALA A 22 -4.98 4.09 12.73
N ALA A 23 -6.00 3.95 13.58
CA ALA A 23 -6.53 5.04 14.38
C ALA A 23 -6.65 4.60 15.83
N TRP A 24 -6.36 5.51 16.75
CA TRP A 24 -6.43 5.27 18.19
C TRP A 24 -6.86 6.55 18.91
N SER A 25 -7.20 6.41 20.19
CA SER A 25 -7.54 7.54 21.05
C SER A 25 -6.57 7.58 22.22
N ASN A 26 -6.00 8.75 22.49
CA ASN A 26 -5.19 9.02 23.68
C ASN A 26 -5.83 10.16 24.47
N ASP A 27 -6.27 9.89 25.71
CA ASP A 27 -6.98 10.86 26.57
C ASP A 27 -8.16 11.60 25.89
N GLY A 28 -8.87 10.91 24.99
CA GLY A 28 -10.01 11.45 24.25
C GLY A 28 -9.64 12.23 22.98
N ALA A 29 -8.35 12.40 22.67
CA ALA A 29 -7.87 12.92 21.40
C ALA A 29 -7.70 11.79 20.39
N LEU A 30 -8.32 11.94 19.21
CA LEU A 30 -8.16 11.02 18.09
C LEU A 30 -6.78 11.24 17.44
N ALA A 31 -6.09 10.14 17.17
CA ALA A 31 -4.86 10.12 16.40
C ALA A 31 -4.95 9.01 15.34
N ALA A 32 -4.29 9.21 14.20
CA ALA A 32 -4.29 8.28 13.09
C ALA A 32 -2.95 8.27 12.36
N SER A 33 -2.64 7.17 11.66
CA SER A 33 -1.43 7.03 10.84
C SER A 33 -1.73 6.19 9.60
N GLY A 34 -1.23 6.65 8.45
CA GLY A 34 -1.40 6.01 7.14
C GLY A 34 -0.18 5.19 6.72
N TYR A 35 -0.42 4.05 6.07
CA TYR A 35 0.61 3.14 5.59
C TYR A 35 0.33 2.64 4.18
N LEU A 36 1.39 2.52 3.37
CA LEU A 36 1.38 1.94 2.03
C LEU A 36 2.40 0.80 1.96
N LEU A 37 1.99 -0.34 1.43
CA LEU A 37 2.83 -1.47 1.06
C LEU A 37 2.95 -1.49 -0.46
N ASP A 38 4.17 -1.47 -1.00
CA ASP A 38 4.44 -1.63 -2.44
C ASP A 38 5.19 -2.94 -2.70
N GLN A 39 4.56 -3.83 -3.48
CA GLN A 39 5.12 -5.11 -3.92
C GLN A 39 5.39 -5.14 -5.44
N SER A 40 5.42 -3.99 -6.12
CA SER A 40 5.62 -3.91 -7.58
C SER A 40 6.90 -4.61 -8.02
N ALA A 41 8.01 -4.38 -7.31
CA ALA A 41 9.30 -5.03 -7.59
C ALA A 41 9.24 -6.57 -7.47
N GLN A 42 8.26 -7.13 -6.76
CA GLN A 42 8.06 -8.58 -6.66
C GLN A 42 7.27 -9.11 -7.84
N LEU A 43 6.21 -8.41 -8.25
CA LEU A 43 5.34 -8.89 -9.31
C LEU A 43 5.96 -8.72 -10.71
N ASP A 44 6.99 -7.88 -10.87
CA ASP A 44 7.70 -7.75 -12.14
C ASP A 44 8.53 -9.01 -12.49
N ASP A 45 9.02 -9.73 -11.48
CA ASP A 45 9.78 -10.98 -11.66
C ASP A 45 8.88 -12.23 -11.74
N LEU A 46 7.59 -12.09 -11.42
CA LEU A 46 6.63 -13.18 -11.46
C LEU A 46 5.94 -13.23 -12.82
N ASP A 47 6.14 -14.34 -13.54
CA ASP A 47 5.35 -14.65 -14.74
C ASP A 47 3.95 -15.12 -14.32
N LEU A 48 3.13 -14.15 -13.90
CA LEU A 48 1.75 -14.36 -13.46
C LEU A 48 0.87 -14.88 -14.62
N ASP A 49 1.24 -14.55 -15.87
CA ASP A 49 0.59 -15.05 -17.06
C ASP A 49 0.79 -16.57 -17.22
N ARG A 50 2.03 -17.08 -17.06
CA ARG A 50 2.32 -18.52 -17.11
C ARG A 50 1.65 -19.34 -16.00
N SER A 51 1.44 -18.75 -14.82
CA SER A 51 0.74 -19.42 -13.69
C SER A 51 -0.79 -19.28 -13.74
N SER A 52 -1.30 -18.44 -14.64
CA SER A 52 -2.72 -18.26 -14.93
C SER A 52 -3.24 -19.15 -16.07
N ALA A 53 -2.34 -19.73 -16.88
CA ALA A 53 -2.69 -20.80 -17.80
C ALA A 53 -3.24 -21.97 -16.97
N ILE A 54 -4.52 -22.26 -17.16
CA ILE A 54 -5.19 -23.42 -16.58
C ILE A 54 -4.54 -24.64 -17.26
N ASP A 55 -3.46 -25.14 -16.67
CA ASP A 55 -2.99 -26.48 -16.95
C ASP A 55 -3.84 -27.41 -16.07
N ASP A 56 -4.70 -28.21 -16.70
CA ASP A 56 -5.54 -29.25 -16.06
C ASP A 56 -4.68 -30.38 -15.44
N THR A 57 -3.35 -30.26 -15.51
CA THR A 57 -2.39 -31.14 -14.89
C THR A 57 -2.16 -30.69 -13.43
N HIS A 58 -2.61 -31.50 -12.47
CA HIS A 58 -2.48 -31.30 -11.01
C HIS A 58 -1.02 -31.29 -10.49
N GLU A 59 -0.08 -30.64 -11.16
CA GLU A 59 1.17 -30.25 -10.52
C GLU A 59 0.92 -28.91 -9.85
N ALA A 60 1.04 -28.87 -8.52
CA ALA A 60 0.81 -27.68 -7.72
C ALA A 60 1.56 -26.50 -8.34
N ALA A 61 0.84 -25.64 -9.07
CA ALA A 61 1.38 -24.42 -9.64
C ALA A 61 2.09 -23.70 -8.50
N ALA A 62 3.43 -23.70 -8.55
CA ALA A 62 4.26 -23.26 -7.45
C ALA A 62 3.85 -21.83 -7.11
N VAL A 63 3.25 -21.63 -5.94
CA VAL A 63 2.92 -20.29 -5.45
C VAL A 63 4.26 -19.58 -5.31
N PRO A 64 4.49 -18.49 -6.05
CA PRO A 64 5.77 -17.82 -5.99
C PRO A 64 6.01 -17.28 -4.58
N SER A 65 7.23 -17.47 -4.07
CA SER A 65 7.65 -16.91 -2.79
C SER A 65 7.56 -15.38 -2.85
N LEU A 66 6.81 -14.78 -1.93
CA LEU A 66 6.75 -13.33 -1.79
C LEU A 66 8.10 -12.83 -1.24
N GLY A 67 8.71 -11.88 -1.94
CA GLY A 67 9.93 -11.21 -1.49
C GLY A 67 9.69 -10.21 -0.35
N PRO A 68 10.67 -9.33 -0.04
CA PRO A 68 10.44 -8.21 0.87
C PRO A 68 9.57 -7.15 0.21
N PHE A 69 8.47 -6.74 0.85
CA PHE A 69 7.64 -5.62 0.40
C PHE A 69 8.19 -4.32 0.97
N ARG A 70 8.12 -3.23 0.19
CA ARG A 70 8.50 -1.90 0.70
C ARG A 70 7.33 -1.34 1.48
N THR A 71 7.57 -0.93 2.72
CA THR A 71 6.55 -0.36 3.59
C THR A 71 6.84 1.12 3.76
N PHE A 72 5.81 1.95 3.67
CA PHE A 72 5.90 3.38 3.88
C PHE A 72 4.86 3.83 4.90
N GLN A 73 5.24 4.76 5.77
CA GLN A 73 4.30 5.66 6.43
C GLN A 73 4.17 6.93 5.58
N LEU A 74 2.94 7.37 5.34
CA LEU A 74 2.62 8.53 4.50
C LEU A 74 1.43 9.30 5.07
N PRO A 75 1.29 10.61 4.75
CA PRO A 75 0.11 11.36 5.11
C PRO A 75 -1.17 10.68 4.61
N ILE A 76 -2.20 10.60 5.46
CA ILE A 76 -3.53 10.08 5.15
C ILE A 76 -4.16 10.87 4.00
N LEU A 77 -3.80 12.15 3.85
CA LEU A 77 -4.22 12.96 2.71
C LEU A 77 -3.65 12.44 1.38
N ASP A 78 -2.39 12.02 1.35
CA ASP A 78 -1.79 11.39 0.17
C ASP A 78 -2.46 10.06 -0.12
N LEU A 79 -2.77 9.29 0.92
CA LEU A 79 -3.51 8.04 0.77
C LEU A 79 -4.93 8.28 0.23
N ALA A 80 -5.60 9.36 0.64
CA ALA A 80 -6.89 9.79 0.09
C ALA A 80 -6.77 10.04 -1.42
N ASN A 81 -5.73 10.77 -1.83
CA ASN A 81 -5.46 11.07 -3.23
C ASN A 81 -5.17 9.81 -4.05
N LEU A 82 -4.40 8.87 -3.51
CA LEU A 82 -4.05 7.61 -4.19
C LEU A 82 -5.24 6.67 -4.35
N THR A 83 -6.13 6.62 -3.35
CA THR A 83 -7.23 5.64 -3.29
C THR A 83 -8.56 6.19 -3.81
N GLY A 84 -8.70 7.51 -3.89
CA GLY A 84 -9.97 8.18 -4.16
C GLY A 84 -10.98 8.07 -3.01
N LEU A 85 -10.55 7.62 -1.83
CA LEU A 85 -11.41 7.45 -0.65
C LEU A 85 -11.39 8.70 0.23
N ASP A 86 -12.53 9.00 0.85
CA ASP A 86 -12.63 9.99 1.90
C ASP A 86 -12.40 9.32 3.27
N PHE A 87 -11.31 9.71 3.93
CA PHE A 87 -10.96 9.23 5.28
C PHE A 87 -11.55 10.09 6.40
N GLY A 88 -12.27 11.17 6.08
CA GLY A 88 -12.97 12.04 7.02
C GLY A 88 -12.06 12.56 8.12
N ALA A 89 -12.51 12.43 9.37
CA ALA A 89 -11.80 12.95 10.54
C ALA A 89 -10.40 12.34 10.74
N LEU A 90 -10.10 11.17 10.14
CA LEU A 90 -8.79 10.54 10.26
C LEU A 90 -7.70 11.36 9.57
N ALA A 91 -8.02 12.03 8.46
CA ALA A 91 -7.06 12.89 7.77
C ALA A 91 -6.67 14.11 8.64
N SER A 92 -7.59 14.62 9.46
CA SER A 92 -7.32 15.71 10.40
C SER A 92 -6.63 15.25 11.68
N ALA A 93 -6.69 13.95 12.00
CA ALA A 93 -6.08 13.34 13.17
C ALA A 93 -4.73 12.67 12.85
N ASP A 94 -4.21 12.88 11.65
CA ASP A 94 -2.96 12.27 11.22
C ASP A 94 -1.77 12.75 12.07
N VAL A 95 -0.91 11.80 12.45
CA VAL A 95 0.35 12.05 13.15
C VAL A 95 1.44 12.60 12.22
N LEU A 96 1.29 12.42 10.90
CA LEU A 96 2.11 13.11 9.92
C LEU A 96 1.44 14.41 9.48
N GLU A 97 2.22 15.50 9.42
CA GLU A 97 1.73 16.73 8.81
C GLU A 97 1.47 16.51 7.31
N PRO A 98 0.32 16.94 6.77
CA PRO A 98 0.08 16.88 5.34
C PRO A 98 1.10 17.75 4.62
N ALA A 99 1.70 17.21 3.54
CA ALA A 99 2.50 18.01 2.64
C ALA A 99 1.67 19.22 2.15
N PRO A 100 2.24 20.44 2.06
CA PRO A 100 1.50 21.60 1.61
C PRO A 100 0.85 21.31 0.25
N ALA A 101 -0.44 21.62 0.11
CA ALA A 101 -1.28 21.25 -1.04
C ALA A 101 -0.77 21.69 -2.43
N THR A 102 0.26 22.54 -2.46
CA THR A 102 0.98 22.98 -3.67
C THR A 102 2.04 21.99 -4.15
N VAL A 103 2.38 20.97 -3.35
CA VAL A 103 3.31 19.92 -3.71
C VAL A 103 2.47 18.75 -4.24
N ARG A 104 2.82 18.22 -5.42
CA ARG A 104 2.32 16.90 -5.86
C ARG A 104 2.65 15.92 -4.73
N PRO A 105 1.87 14.86 -4.45
CA PRO A 105 2.29 13.83 -3.50
C PRO A 105 3.58 13.18 -4.02
N ASP A 106 4.70 13.79 -3.69
CA ASP A 106 6.03 13.35 -4.01
C ASP A 106 6.43 12.38 -2.91
N THR A 107 6.99 11.25 -3.32
CA THR A 107 7.53 10.21 -2.43
C THR A 107 8.58 10.74 -1.45
N ASP A 108 9.10 11.96 -1.66
CA ASP A 108 10.05 12.64 -0.77
C ASP A 108 9.49 12.92 0.64
N THR A 109 8.16 12.90 0.80
CA THR A 109 7.51 13.06 2.12
C THR A 109 7.15 11.73 2.80
N TRP A 110 7.29 10.61 2.08
CA TRP A 110 6.95 9.29 2.61
C TRP A 110 8.15 8.71 3.35
N ILE A 111 7.88 8.12 4.51
CA ILE A 111 8.90 7.51 5.35
C ILE A 111 8.93 6.02 5.04
N GLU A 112 9.96 5.55 4.33
CA GLU A 112 10.19 4.11 4.18
C GLU A 112 10.53 3.49 5.53
N LEU A 113 9.79 2.45 5.91
CA LEU A 113 9.94 1.74 7.17
C LEU A 113 10.76 0.47 6.94
N SER A 114 11.97 0.47 7.48
CA SER A 114 12.84 -0.72 7.54
C SER A 114 12.92 -1.30 8.95
N ASP A 115 12.65 -0.48 9.97
CA ASP A 115 12.63 -0.83 11.39
C ASP A 115 11.43 -0.18 12.11
N PRO A 116 10.88 -0.78 13.19
CA PRO A 116 9.82 -0.13 13.97
C PRO A 116 10.15 1.28 14.49
N SER A 117 11.42 1.61 14.68
CA SER A 117 11.86 2.94 15.12
C SER A 117 11.71 4.05 14.06
N ASP A 118 11.46 3.70 12.81
CA ASP A 118 11.20 4.66 11.73
C ASP A 118 9.82 5.32 11.87
N LEU A 119 8.90 4.69 12.62
CA LEU A 119 7.52 5.15 12.83
C LEU A 119 7.44 6.51 13.53
N ARG A 120 6.51 7.34 13.05
CA ARG A 120 6.15 8.63 13.65
C ARG A 120 4.75 8.56 14.24
N PHE A 121 4.57 9.15 15.42
CA PHE A 121 3.33 9.19 16.20
C PHE A 121 3.11 10.58 16.79
#